data_AF-A0A7V1N0E9-F1
#
_entry.id   AF-A0A7V1N0E9-F1
#
_cell.length_a   1.000
_cell.length_b   1.000
_cell.length_c   1.000
_cell.angle_alpha   90.00
_cell.angle_beta   90.00
_cell.angle_gamma   90.00
#
_symmetry.space_group_name_H-M   'P 1'
#
loop_
_entity.id
_entity.type
_entity.pdbx_description
1 polymer ?
#
loop_
_entity_poly.entity_id
_entity_poly.type
_entity_poly.pdbx_seq_one_letter_code
_entity_poly.pdbx_strand_id
1 'polypeptide(L)' 'PGGLSWGDAINIIHAIGSKRKIVGADVMELRPIPGSVQSQFTAAKLCFKLLSAAFLLK' A
#
# COMPACT_ATOMS: atom_id res chain seq x y z
N PRO A 1 -5.72 -16.97 6.31
CA PRO A 1 -6.77 -16.94 5.25
C PRO A 1 -7.90 -15.99 5.67
N GLY A 2 -8.40 -15.14 4.76
CA GLY A 2 -9.44 -14.14 5.07
C GLY A 2 -8.95 -12.69 5.21
N GLY A 3 -7.70 -12.41 4.86
CA GLY A 3 -7.20 -11.03 4.74
C GLY A 3 -7.57 -10.38 3.41
N LEU A 4 -7.27 -9.09 3.27
CA LEU A 4 -7.47 -8.35 2.02
C LEU A 4 -6.63 -8.96 0.88
N SER A 5 -7.24 -9.08 -0.30
CA SER A 5 -6.45 -9.30 -1.51
C SER A 5 -5.67 -8.04 -1.87
N TRP A 6 -4.68 -8.18 -2.75
CA TRP A 6 -3.98 -7.02 -3.31
C TRP A 6 -4.97 -6.07 -4.00
N GLY A 7 -5.94 -6.61 -4.74
CA GLY A 7 -6.96 -5.82 -5.41
C GLY A 7 -7.78 -4.98 -4.43
N ASP A 8 -8.22 -5.59 -3.32
CA ASP A 8 -8.99 -4.90 -2.28
C ASP A 8 -8.19 -3.73 -1.68
N ALA A 9 -6.92 -3.96 -1.35
CA ALA A 9 -6.05 -2.93 -0.81
C ALA A 9 -5.88 -1.74 -1.78
N ILE A 10 -5.65 -2.01 -3.07
CA ILE A 10 -5.50 -0.95 -4.09
C ILE A 10 -6.82 -0.20 -4.31
N ASN A 11 -7.95 -0.90 -4.32
CA ASN A 11 -9.27 -0.27 -4.46
C ASN A 11 -9.55 0.70 -3.31
N ILE A 12 -9.22 0.32 -2.07
CA ILE A 12 -9.36 1.19 -0.90
C ILE A 12 -8.47 2.43 -1.05
N ILE A 13 -7.19 2.25 -1.39
CA ILE A 13 -6.24 3.36 -1.56
C ILE A 13 -6.72 4.34 -2.65
N HIS A 14 -7.17 3.83 -3.80
CA HIS A 14 -7.69 4.66 -4.89
C HIS A 14 -9.00 5.39 -4.50
N ALA A 15 -9.89 4.72 -3.78
CA ALA A 15 -11.13 5.32 -3.30
C ALA A 15 -10.89 6.45 -2.28
N ILE A 16 -9.85 6.34 -1.46
CA ILE A 16 -9.42 7.40 -0.55
C ILE A 16 -8.78 8.55 -1.35
N GLY A 17 -7.80 8.23 -2.21
CA GLY A 17 -7.07 9.24 -3.00
C GLY A 17 -7.96 10.09 -3.91
N SER A 18 -9.05 9.51 -4.46
CA SER A 18 -10.01 10.26 -5.30
C SER A 18 -11.01 11.11 -4.51
N LYS A 19 -11.06 10.98 -3.19
CA LYS A 19 -12.05 11.67 -2.33
C LYS A 19 -11.42 12.60 -1.31
N ARG A 20 -10.16 12.37 -0.95
CA ARG A 20 -9.47 13.03 0.15
C ARG A 20 -8.00 13.21 -0.22
N LYS A 21 -7.41 14.32 0.26
CA LYS A 21 -5.98 14.53 0.20
C LYS A 21 -5.28 13.66 1.25
N ILE A 22 -4.41 12.76 0.80
CA ILE A 22 -3.56 11.96 1.68
C ILE A 22 -2.36 12.82 2.09
N VAL A 23 -2.15 13.01 3.40
CA VAL A 23 -1.03 13.82 3.95
C VAL A 23 0.09 12.99 4.56
N GLY A 24 -0.16 11.69 4.77
CA GLY A 24 0.78 10.73 5.34
C GLY A 24 0.19 9.33 5.38
N ALA A 25 1.05 8.32 5.49
CA ALA A 25 0.67 6.92 5.66
C ALA A 25 1.82 6.15 6.33
N ASP A 26 1.47 5.25 7.25
CA ASP A 26 2.42 4.37 7.92
C ASP A 26 2.25 2.93 7.41
N VAL A 27 3.35 2.29 7.04
CA VAL A 27 3.38 0.87 6.63
C VAL A 27 4.21 0.10 7.65
N MET A 28 3.51 -0.56 8.56
CA MET A 28 4.07 -1.21 9.75
C MET A 28 3.94 -2.74 9.66
N GLU A 29 4.48 -3.44 10.67
CA GLU A 29 4.36 -4.89 10.85
C GLU A 29 5.04 -5.77 9.78
N LEU A 30 5.88 -5.18 8.93
CA LEU A 30 6.75 -5.95 8.04
C LEU A 30 7.85 -6.64 8.85
N ARG A 31 7.85 -7.98 8.84
CA ARG A 31 8.94 -8.79 9.38
C ARG A 31 9.67 -9.51 8.23
N PRO A 32 10.88 -9.07 7.84
CA PRO A 32 11.67 -9.75 6.83
C PRO A 32 11.97 -11.19 7.23
N ILE A 33 12.04 -12.08 6.24
CA ILE A 33 12.41 -13.48 6.41
C ILE A 33 13.76 -13.66 5.71
N PRO A 34 14.83 -14.12 6.40
CA PRO A 34 16.12 -14.35 5.78
C PRO A 34 16.01 -15.20 4.51
N GLY A 35 16.66 -14.75 3.43
CA GLY A 35 16.60 -15.42 2.13
C GLY A 35 15.33 -15.16 1.29
N SER A 36 14.41 -14.32 1.76
CA SER A 36 13.16 -13.98 1.07
C SER A 36 12.93 -12.47 1.06
N VAL A 37 12.84 -11.89 -0.14
CA VAL A 37 12.59 -10.44 -0.35
C VAL A 37 11.11 -10.14 -0.62
N GLN A 38 10.28 -11.17 -0.74
CA GLN A 38 8.92 -11.09 -1.27
C GLN A 38 8.03 -10.14 -0.44
N SER A 39 8.10 -10.23 0.89
CA SER A 39 7.33 -9.36 1.79
C SER A 39 7.82 -7.91 1.73
N GLN A 40 9.14 -7.70 1.68
CA GLN A 40 9.75 -6.38 1.56
C GLN A 40 9.39 -5.71 0.23
N PHE A 41 9.46 -6.45 -0.87
CA PHE A 41 9.05 -5.96 -2.20
C PHE A 41 7.57 -5.60 -2.22
N THR A 42 6.73 -6.41 -1.59
CA THR A 42 5.28 -6.14 -1.50
C THR A 42 5.00 -4.87 -0.69
N ALA A 43 5.67 -4.67 0.45
CA ALA A 43 5.57 -3.44 1.24
C ALA A 43 6.07 -2.22 0.46
N ALA A 44 7.21 -2.31 -0.24
CA ALA A 44 7.72 -1.24 -1.08
C ALA A 44 6.73 -0.87 -2.21
N LYS A 45 6.12 -1.87 -2.85
CA LYS A 45 5.09 -1.66 -3.87
C LYS A 45 3.81 -1.04 -3.29
N LEU A 46 3.44 -1.38 -2.05
CA LEU A 46 2.32 -0.76 -1.34
C LEU A 46 2.61 0.73 -1.06
N CYS A 47 3.80 1.06 -0.56
CA CYS A 47 4.25 2.45 -0.38
C CYS A 47 4.19 3.23 -1.70
N PHE A 48 4.66 2.64 -2.81
CA PHE A 48 4.57 3.27 -4.13
C PHE A 48 3.13 3.58 -4.54
N LYS A 49 2.18 2.69 -4.23
CA LYS A 49 0.75 2.90 -4.52
C LYS A 49 0.11 3.97 -3.65
N LEU A 50 0.49 4.05 -2.36
CA LEU A 50 0.08 5.13 -1.47
C LEU A 50 0.60 6.49 -1.95
N LEU A 51 1.88 6.57 -2.34
CA LEU A 51 2.47 7.80 -2.90
C LEU A 51 1.78 8.18 -4.22
N SER A 52 1.53 7.20 -5.10
CA SER A 52 0.78 7.44 -6.34
C SER A 52 -0.60 8.01 -6.06
N ALA A 53 -1.32 7.47 -5.07
CA ALA A 53 -2.63 8.00 -4.68
C ALA A 53 -2.55 9.39 -4.04
N ALA A 54 -1.49 9.69 -3.28
CA ALA A 54 -1.31 10.98 -2.64
C ALA A 54 -0.95 12.10 -3.61
N PHE A 55 -0.25 11.79 -4.71
CA PHE A 55 0.31 12.81 -5.61
C PHE A 55 -0.22 12.79 -7.04
N LEU A 56 -0.75 11.65 -7.52
CA LEU A 56 -1.10 11.46 -8.93
C LEU A 56 -2.60 11.24 -9.16
N LEU A 57 -3.34 10.80 -8.15
CA LEU A 57 -4.80 10.69 -8.22
C LEU A 57 -5.44 12.03 -7.81
N LYS A 58 -6.45 12.46 -8.56
CA LYS A 58 -7.25 13.67 -8.31
C LYS A 58 -8.64 13.30 -7.84
#